data_AF-A0A2H0Q463-F1
#
_entry.id   AF-A0A2H0Q463-F1
#
_cell.length_a   1.000
_cell.length_b   1.000
_cell.length_c   1.000
_cell.angle_alpha   90.00
_cell.angle_beta   90.00
_cell.angle_gamma   90.00
#
_symmetry.space_group_name_H-M   'P 1'
#
loop_
_entity.id
_entity.type
_entity.pdbx_description
1 polymer ?
#
loop_
_entity_poly.entity_id
_entity_poly.type
_entity_poly.pdbx_seq_one_letter_code
_entity_poly.pdbx_strand_id
1 'polypeptide(L)'
;MKNSSSKIILLLSGFLILDPFLRILSFKISTGMDWALIWDNIVENGNVSAFRFMEFWIFTPLAGLFLLTLSRFANIIYSILTLYKFYSLVTYTPYDWPYFAARPHFGAFCIITVNLVFVGILMWPLMKKYIFSYHFKDVWDARGRYHANFKATLYLNGREGFSCGRIKNISSGGALINITDIKIPMAKPKDEGILIIETDNKEHLYFDIELVNTTIAPKGDLIGMEFVNMGPKISLALLNMLIDLRASDAEKEKRTPSEVL
;
A
#
# COMPACT_ATOMS: atom_id res chain seq x y z
N MET A 1 -2.43 10.69 14.37
CA MET A 1 -3.11 9.44 13.93
C MET A 1 -2.29 8.15 14.05
N LYS A 2 -1.07 8.14 14.62
CA LYS A 2 -0.17 6.96 14.55
C LYS A 2 -0.48 5.81 15.54
N ASN A 3 -1.31 6.05 16.57
CA ASN A 3 -1.49 5.10 17.69
C ASN A 3 -2.76 4.23 17.63
N SER A 4 -3.77 4.61 16.82
CA SER A 4 -5.05 3.88 16.80
C SER A 4 -4.98 2.63 15.94
N SER A 5 -4.34 2.72 14.76
CA SER A 5 -4.28 1.60 13.82
C SER A 5 -3.49 0.41 14.38
N SER A 6 -2.40 0.65 15.12
CA SER A 6 -1.61 -0.41 15.76
C SER A 6 -2.40 -1.16 16.84
N LYS A 7 -3.27 -0.46 17.60
CA LYS A 7 -4.12 -1.10 18.62
C LYS A 7 -5.18 -2.00 17.99
N ILE A 8 -5.78 -1.56 16.90
CA ILE A 8 -6.81 -2.35 16.21
C ILE A 8 -6.19 -3.59 15.57
N ILE A 9 -5.01 -3.46 14.95
CA ILE A 9 -4.26 -4.60 14.41
C ILE A 9 -3.93 -5.61 15.51
N LEU A 10 -3.41 -5.16 16.65
CA LEU A 10 -3.10 -6.02 17.79
C LEU A 10 -4.35 -6.77 18.30
N LEU A 11 -5.47 -6.05 18.44
CA LEU A 11 -6.74 -6.61 18.90
C LEU A 11 -7.28 -7.65 17.90
N LEU A 12 -7.26 -7.34 16.60
CA LEU A 12 -7.71 -8.27 15.55
C LEU A 12 -6.82 -9.51 15.46
N SER A 13 -5.50 -9.33 15.52
CA SER A 13 -4.53 -10.43 15.61
C SER A 13 -4.78 -11.31 16.83
N GLY A 14 -5.03 -10.70 17.99
CA GLY A 14 -5.39 -11.42 19.21
C GLY A 14 -6.67 -12.25 19.03
N PHE A 15 -7.71 -11.67 18.43
CA PHE A 15 -8.94 -12.40 18.11
C PHE A 15 -8.70 -13.56 17.15
N LEU A 16 -7.86 -13.39 16.13
CA LEU A 16 -7.52 -14.46 15.18
C LEU A 16 -6.72 -15.59 15.82
N ILE A 17 -5.78 -15.27 16.70
CA ILE A 17 -5.00 -16.26 17.44
C ILE A 17 -5.89 -17.04 18.42
N LEU A 18 -6.83 -16.35 19.07
CA LEU A 18 -7.75 -16.96 20.05
C LEU A 18 -9.01 -17.57 19.42
N ASP A 19 -9.31 -17.34 18.14
CA ASP A 19 -10.52 -17.81 17.43
C ASP A 19 -10.80 -19.31 17.65
N PRO A 20 -9.82 -20.24 17.60
CA PRO A 20 -10.08 -21.66 17.85
C PRO A 20 -10.67 -21.90 19.25
N PHE A 21 -10.10 -21.25 20.27
CA PHE A 21 -10.55 -21.35 21.65
C PHE A 21 -11.92 -20.71 21.85
N LEU A 22 -12.15 -19.55 21.24
CA LEU A 22 -13.44 -18.85 21.31
C LEU A 22 -14.57 -19.68 20.69
N ARG A 23 -14.28 -20.40 19.59
CA ARG A 23 -15.25 -21.29 18.94
C ARG A 23 -15.57 -22.52 19.78
N ILE A 24 -14.55 -23.16 20.36
CA ILE A 24 -14.76 -24.29 21.29
C ILE A 24 -15.59 -23.84 22.49
N LEU A 25 -15.30 -22.66 23.05
CA LEU A 25 -16.06 -22.11 24.17
C LEU A 25 -17.51 -21.82 23.76
N SER A 26 -17.72 -21.20 22.60
CA SER A 26 -19.06 -20.98 22.03
C SER A 26 -19.82 -22.30 21.83
N PHE A 27 -19.13 -23.33 21.35
CA PHE A 27 -19.69 -24.65 21.14
C PHE A 27 -20.11 -25.30 22.48
N LYS A 28 -19.24 -25.26 23.49
CA LYS A 28 -19.55 -25.71 24.86
C LYS A 28 -20.78 -25.00 25.42
N ILE A 29 -20.84 -23.67 25.31
CA ILE A 29 -21.96 -22.87 25.83
C ILE A 29 -23.27 -23.21 25.10
N SER A 30 -23.21 -23.40 23.77
CA SER A 30 -24.40 -23.67 22.97
C SER A 30 -24.96 -25.09 23.12
N THR A 31 -24.10 -26.08 23.34
CA THR A 31 -24.50 -27.50 23.38
C THR A 31 -24.60 -28.07 24.79
N GLY A 32 -23.90 -27.50 25.77
CA GLY A 32 -23.85 -28.01 27.14
C GLY A 32 -23.10 -29.34 27.30
N MET A 33 -22.54 -29.90 26.22
CA MET A 33 -21.85 -31.20 26.24
C MET A 33 -20.64 -31.20 27.15
N ASP A 34 -20.30 -32.35 27.73
CA ASP A 34 -19.12 -32.47 28.60
C ASP A 34 -17.80 -32.19 27.85
N TRP A 35 -16.80 -31.68 28.58
CA TRP A 35 -15.49 -31.33 28.00
C TRP A 35 -14.78 -32.54 27.39
N ALA A 36 -14.89 -33.73 27.99
CA ALA A 36 -14.30 -34.94 27.43
C ALA A 36 -14.91 -35.25 26.05
N LEU A 37 -16.23 -35.22 25.95
CA LEU A 37 -16.95 -35.50 24.71
C LEU A 37 -16.69 -34.44 23.63
N ILE A 38 -16.50 -33.16 24.00
CA ILE A 38 -16.07 -32.12 23.05
C ILE A 38 -14.69 -32.46 22.52
N TRP A 39 -13.74 -32.83 23.38
CA TRP A 39 -12.38 -33.15 22.97
C TRP A 39 -12.33 -34.37 22.04
N ASP A 40 -13.07 -35.42 22.37
CA ASP A 40 -13.17 -36.61 21.54
C ASP A 40 -13.71 -36.26 20.14
N ASN A 41 -14.76 -35.45 20.05
CA ASN A 41 -15.29 -34.97 18.78
C ASN A 41 -14.27 -34.15 17.97
N ILE A 42 -13.45 -33.31 18.63
CA ILE A 42 -12.38 -32.53 17.98
C ILE A 42 -11.34 -33.48 17.37
N VAL A 43 -10.88 -34.47 18.15
CA VAL A 43 -9.84 -35.41 17.74
C VAL A 43 -10.34 -36.34 16.64
N GLU A 44 -11.54 -36.90 16.78
CA GLU A 44 -12.14 -37.79 15.80
C GLU A 44 -12.33 -37.09 14.45
N ASN A 45 -12.86 -35.87 14.43
CA ASN A 45 -12.98 -35.10 13.18
C ASN A 45 -11.63 -34.67 12.62
N GLY A 46 -10.65 -34.40 13.49
CA GLY A 46 -9.27 -34.15 13.08
C GLY A 46 -8.63 -35.33 12.35
N ASN A 47 -8.98 -36.55 12.76
CA ASN A 47 -8.51 -37.78 12.10
C ASN A 47 -9.20 -38.02 10.74
N VAL A 48 -10.43 -37.54 10.55
CA VAL A 48 -11.15 -37.61 9.26
C VAL A 48 -10.48 -36.72 8.21
N SER A 49 -9.98 -35.55 8.61
CA SER A 49 -9.25 -34.65 7.71
C SER A 49 -8.20 -33.83 8.44
N ALA A 50 -6.94 -34.24 8.28
CA ALA A 50 -5.79 -33.49 8.77
C ALA A 50 -5.80 -32.04 8.25
N PHE A 51 -6.26 -31.81 7.03
CA PHE A 51 -6.35 -30.47 6.47
C PHE A 51 -7.33 -29.57 7.24
N ARG A 52 -8.53 -30.07 7.59
CA ARG A 52 -9.51 -29.32 8.40
C ARG A 52 -9.01 -29.05 9.83
N PHE A 53 -8.24 -29.98 10.38
CA PHE A 53 -7.57 -29.80 11.65
C PHE A 53 -6.54 -28.66 11.58
N MET A 54 -5.69 -28.66 10.54
CA MET A 54 -4.70 -27.62 10.30
C MET A 54 -5.35 -26.25 10.02
N GLU A 55 -6.46 -26.21 9.28
CA GLU A 55 -7.22 -24.98 9.03
C GLU A 55 -7.68 -24.34 10.33
N PHE A 56 -8.22 -25.14 11.24
CA PHE A 56 -8.74 -24.66 12.52
C PHE A 56 -7.61 -24.24 13.47
N TRP A 57 -6.66 -25.13 13.72
CA TRP A 57 -5.63 -24.92 14.75
C TRP A 57 -4.44 -24.06 14.30
N ILE A 58 -4.13 -24.05 13.00
CA ILE A 58 -2.89 -23.44 12.50
C ILE A 58 -3.20 -22.28 11.58
N PHE A 59 -4.00 -22.45 10.52
CA PHE A 59 -4.17 -21.38 9.53
C PHE A 59 -4.78 -20.12 10.12
N THR A 60 -5.74 -20.29 11.02
CA THR A 60 -6.40 -19.17 11.69
C THR A 60 -5.46 -18.40 12.63
N PRO A 61 -4.77 -19.05 13.59
CA PRO A 61 -3.77 -18.33 14.40
C PRO A 61 -2.60 -17.79 13.60
N LEU A 62 -2.15 -18.53 12.58
CA LEU A 62 -1.07 -18.10 11.71
C LEU A 62 -1.42 -16.83 10.92
N ALA A 63 -2.68 -16.68 10.49
CA ALA A 63 -3.16 -15.43 9.90
C ALA A 63 -3.05 -14.25 10.90
N GLY A 64 -3.39 -14.48 12.17
CA GLY A 64 -3.24 -13.48 13.23
C GLY A 64 -1.77 -13.10 13.48
N LEU A 65 -0.86 -14.08 13.46
CA LEU A 65 0.58 -13.85 13.56
C LEU A 65 1.13 -13.06 12.37
N PHE A 66 0.74 -13.42 11.14
CA PHE A 66 1.17 -12.69 9.95
C PHE A 66 0.70 -11.23 9.96
N LEU A 67 -0.50 -10.98 10.47
CA LEU A 67 -1.03 -9.63 10.62
C LEU A 67 -0.18 -8.78 11.59
N LEU A 68 0.48 -9.38 12.60
CA LEU A 68 1.40 -8.68 13.51
C LEU A 68 2.75 -8.34 12.86
N THR A 69 3.22 -9.14 11.91
CA THR A 69 4.55 -8.96 11.31
C THR A 69 4.64 -7.73 10.42
N LEU A 70 3.50 -7.20 9.94
CA LEU A 70 3.40 -6.00 9.09
C LEU A 70 4.27 -6.03 7.80
N SER A 71 4.77 -7.20 7.41
CA SER A 71 5.57 -7.36 6.20
C SER A 71 4.66 -7.50 4.98
N ARG A 72 5.10 -7.03 3.81
CA ARG A 72 4.30 -7.13 2.58
C ARG A 72 3.92 -8.56 2.25
N PHE A 73 4.85 -9.50 2.44
CA PHE A 73 4.61 -10.92 2.20
C PHE A 73 3.60 -11.51 3.21
N ALA A 74 3.72 -11.15 4.48
CA ALA A 74 2.77 -11.55 5.52
C ALA A 74 1.35 -11.02 5.24
N ASN A 75 1.22 -9.78 4.75
CA ASN A 75 -0.07 -9.21 4.36
C ASN A 75 -0.72 -9.96 3.20
N ILE A 76 0.07 -10.43 2.22
CA ILE A 76 -0.44 -11.25 1.10
C ILE A 76 -0.93 -12.59 1.63
N ILE A 77 -0.14 -13.26 2.47
CA ILE A 77 -0.55 -14.55 3.05
C ILE A 77 -1.80 -14.39 3.93
N TYR A 78 -1.84 -13.37 4.79
CA TYR A 78 -3.02 -13.02 5.58
C TYR A 78 -4.26 -12.84 4.71
N SER A 79 -4.12 -12.16 3.57
CA SER A 79 -5.22 -11.93 2.63
C SER A 79 -5.71 -13.24 2.00
N ILE A 80 -4.80 -14.10 1.56
CA ILE A 80 -5.13 -15.42 1.00
C ILE A 80 -5.85 -16.28 2.04
N LEU A 81 -5.31 -16.36 3.26
CA LEU A 81 -5.91 -17.13 4.35
C LEU A 81 -7.30 -16.59 4.73
N THR A 82 -7.49 -15.28 4.74
CA THR A 82 -8.78 -14.65 5.02
C THR A 82 -9.80 -14.97 3.92
N LEU A 83 -9.41 -14.87 2.65
CA LEU A 83 -10.29 -15.22 1.52
C LEU A 83 -10.66 -16.71 1.54
N TYR A 84 -9.71 -17.58 1.85
CA TYR A 84 -9.95 -19.01 2.02
C TYR A 84 -10.93 -19.28 3.17
N LYS A 85 -10.75 -18.64 4.34
CA LYS A 85 -11.69 -18.77 5.47
C LYS A 85 -13.09 -18.28 5.12
N PHE A 86 -13.20 -17.20 4.34
CA PHE A 86 -14.49 -16.72 3.85
C PHE A 86 -15.15 -17.74 2.94
N TYR A 87 -14.40 -18.31 1.99
CA TYR A 87 -14.88 -19.40 1.14
C TYR A 87 -15.39 -20.58 1.98
N SER A 88 -14.57 -21.07 2.91
CA SER A 88 -14.91 -22.16 3.84
C SER A 88 -16.20 -21.89 4.64
N LEU A 89 -16.42 -20.65 5.08
CA LEU A 89 -17.65 -20.24 5.78
C LEU A 89 -18.88 -20.22 4.87
N VAL A 90 -18.74 -19.75 3.62
CA VAL A 90 -19.86 -19.66 2.67
C VAL A 90 -20.23 -21.03 2.11
N THR A 91 -19.26 -21.92 1.92
CA THR A 91 -19.47 -23.32 1.50
C THR A 91 -19.65 -24.27 2.68
N TYR A 92 -20.05 -23.75 3.84
CA TYR A 92 -20.20 -24.55 5.05
C TYR A 92 -21.26 -25.65 4.88
N THR A 93 -20.86 -26.86 5.24
CA THR A 93 -21.71 -28.04 5.33
C THR A 93 -22.33 -28.14 6.72
N PRO A 94 -23.66 -28.23 6.86
CA PRO A 94 -24.32 -28.33 8.17
C PRO A 94 -23.78 -29.46 9.03
N TYR A 95 -23.64 -29.19 10.32
CA TYR A 95 -23.09 -30.11 11.33
C TYR A 95 -21.64 -30.54 11.09
N ASP A 96 -20.95 -29.89 10.15
CA ASP A 96 -19.55 -30.16 9.90
C ASP A 96 -18.66 -29.36 10.87
N TRP A 97 -17.45 -29.87 11.04
CA TRP A 97 -16.37 -29.21 11.74
C TRP A 97 -16.08 -27.83 11.11
N PRO A 98 -15.83 -26.76 11.88
CA PRO A 98 -15.69 -26.69 13.34
C PRO A 98 -16.94 -26.19 14.08
N TYR A 99 -18.07 -26.01 13.40
CA TYR A 99 -19.24 -25.34 14.00
C TYR A 99 -20.27 -26.32 14.57
N PHE A 100 -20.32 -27.57 14.06
CA PHE A 100 -21.25 -28.62 14.51
C PHE A 100 -22.70 -28.13 14.70
N ALA A 101 -23.14 -27.24 13.80
CA ALA A 101 -24.42 -26.57 13.89
C ALA A 101 -25.10 -26.61 12.53
N ALA A 102 -26.43 -26.49 12.51
CA ALA A 102 -27.18 -26.43 11.26
C ALA A 102 -26.76 -25.22 10.38
N ARG A 103 -26.28 -24.15 11.02
CA ARG A 103 -25.75 -22.95 10.38
C ARG A 103 -24.54 -22.44 11.17
N PRO A 104 -23.56 -21.79 10.53
CA PRO A 104 -22.46 -21.18 11.25
C PRO A 104 -22.97 -20.10 12.22
N HIS A 105 -22.30 -19.97 13.36
CA HIS A 105 -22.65 -18.93 14.32
C HIS A 105 -22.48 -17.52 13.72
N PHE A 106 -23.39 -16.61 14.05
CA PHE A 106 -23.35 -15.22 13.58
C PHE A 106 -22.01 -14.53 13.88
N GLY A 107 -21.40 -14.82 15.05
CA GLY A 107 -20.08 -14.29 15.41
C GLY A 107 -18.98 -14.61 14.40
N ALA A 108 -19.04 -15.79 13.76
CA ALA A 108 -18.08 -16.17 12.71
C ALA A 108 -18.21 -15.28 11.47
N PHE A 109 -19.44 -14.91 11.09
CA PHE A 109 -19.70 -13.95 10.01
C PHE A 109 -19.18 -12.56 10.37
N CYS A 110 -19.43 -12.06 11.58
CA CYS A 110 -18.91 -10.76 12.00
C CYS A 110 -17.37 -10.70 11.94
N ILE A 111 -16.69 -11.73 12.47
CA ILE A 111 -15.23 -11.78 12.48
C ILE A 111 -14.67 -11.83 11.04
N ILE A 112 -15.25 -12.65 10.15
CA ILE A 112 -14.75 -12.72 8.77
C ILE A 112 -15.02 -11.41 8.02
N THR A 113 -16.16 -10.76 8.24
CA THR A 113 -16.47 -9.46 7.59
C THR A 113 -15.45 -8.41 8.01
N VAL A 114 -15.13 -8.31 9.30
CA VAL A 114 -14.10 -7.39 9.78
C VAL A 114 -12.74 -7.71 9.14
N ASN A 115 -12.36 -8.99 9.08
CA ASN A 115 -11.12 -9.39 8.41
C ASN A 115 -11.09 -9.03 6.92
N LEU A 116 -12.20 -9.20 6.20
CA LEU A 116 -12.29 -8.81 4.79
C LEU A 116 -12.14 -7.30 4.59
N VAL A 117 -12.70 -6.48 5.48
CA VAL A 117 -12.46 -5.02 5.47
C VAL A 117 -10.97 -4.72 5.66
N PHE A 118 -10.30 -5.41 6.58
CA PHE A 118 -8.87 -5.26 6.80
C PHE A 118 -8.02 -5.68 5.61
N VAL A 119 -8.37 -6.79 4.96
CA VAL A 119 -7.76 -7.20 3.69
C VAL A 119 -7.93 -6.10 2.66
N GLY A 120 -9.11 -5.52 2.52
CA GLY A 120 -9.36 -4.39 1.61
C GLY A 120 -8.44 -3.20 1.91
N ILE A 121 -8.31 -2.81 3.18
CA ILE A 121 -7.44 -1.71 3.62
C ILE A 121 -5.96 -2.02 3.33
N LEU A 122 -5.48 -3.23 3.65
CA LEU A 122 -4.09 -3.62 3.49
C LEU A 122 -3.69 -3.82 2.02
N MET A 123 -4.62 -4.35 1.21
CA MET A 123 -4.42 -4.56 -0.22
C MET A 123 -4.70 -3.29 -1.03
N TRP A 124 -5.33 -2.27 -0.46
CA TRP A 124 -5.64 -1.01 -1.15
C TRP A 124 -4.45 -0.39 -1.91
N PRO A 125 -3.23 -0.30 -1.35
CA PRO A 125 -2.09 0.23 -2.10
C PRO A 125 -1.72 -0.63 -3.32
N LEU A 126 -1.85 -1.95 -3.21
CA LEU A 126 -1.57 -2.89 -4.30
C LEU A 126 -2.68 -2.82 -5.37
N MET A 127 -3.95 -2.81 -4.95
CA MET A 127 -5.09 -2.62 -5.85
C MET A 127 -4.96 -1.31 -6.61
N LYS A 128 -4.63 -0.21 -5.92
CA LYS A 128 -4.36 1.09 -6.54
C LYS A 128 -3.24 1.00 -7.58
N LYS A 129 -2.13 0.32 -7.23
CA LYS A 129 -0.96 0.20 -8.11
C LYS A 129 -1.17 -0.68 -9.33
N TYR A 130 -1.90 -1.79 -9.21
CA TYR A 130 -1.96 -2.81 -10.26
C TYR A 130 -3.33 -2.92 -10.95
N ILE A 131 -4.43 -2.75 -10.22
CA ILE A 131 -5.79 -2.92 -10.76
C ILE A 131 -6.31 -1.59 -11.30
N PHE A 132 -6.25 -0.55 -10.46
CA PHE A 132 -6.81 0.75 -10.80
C PHE A 132 -5.90 1.60 -11.69
N SER A 133 -4.57 1.43 -11.62
CA SER A 133 -3.66 2.16 -12.53
C SER A 133 -3.83 1.79 -14.00
N TYR A 134 -4.23 0.55 -14.29
CA TYR A 134 -4.40 0.06 -15.66
C TYR A 134 -5.74 0.50 -16.26
N HIS A 135 -6.84 0.37 -15.51
CA HIS A 135 -8.20 0.64 -16.01
C HIS A 135 -8.70 2.07 -15.74
N PHE A 136 -8.17 2.75 -14.72
CA PHE A 136 -8.51 4.14 -14.38
C PHE A 136 -7.31 5.05 -14.61
N LYS A 137 -6.50 4.74 -15.64
CA LYS A 137 -5.29 5.49 -15.95
C LYS A 137 -5.59 6.99 -16.14
N ASP A 138 -6.68 7.30 -16.83
CA ASP A 138 -7.08 8.68 -17.14
C ASP A 138 -7.70 9.43 -15.96
N VAL A 139 -8.22 8.71 -14.95
CA VAL A 139 -8.87 9.29 -13.76
C VAL A 139 -7.94 9.30 -12.54
N TRP A 140 -6.96 8.39 -12.50
CA TRP A 140 -6.15 8.07 -11.31
C TRP A 140 -4.65 7.96 -11.56
N ASP A 141 -4.21 7.57 -12.76
CA ASP A 141 -2.80 7.60 -13.21
C ASP A 141 -2.53 8.85 -14.06
N ALA A 142 -2.97 9.99 -13.54
CA ALA A 142 -2.25 11.21 -13.81
C ALA A 142 -0.88 11.12 -13.10
N ARG A 143 0.08 10.39 -13.71
CA ARG A 143 1.42 10.97 -13.91
C ARG A 143 1.32 12.19 -14.83
N GLY A 144 0.30 13.04 -14.63
CA GLY A 144 0.23 14.36 -15.20
C GLY A 144 1.52 15.01 -14.78
N ARG A 145 2.35 15.29 -15.76
CA ARG A 145 3.56 16.05 -15.54
C ARG A 145 3.08 17.47 -15.37
N TYR A 146 2.98 17.91 -14.13
CA TYR A 146 2.55 19.26 -13.82
C TYR A 146 3.68 20.21 -14.13
N HIS A 147 3.35 21.34 -14.74
CA HIS A 147 4.33 22.38 -14.97
C HIS A 147 4.68 23.03 -13.64
N ALA A 148 5.93 22.83 -13.22
CA ALA A 148 6.47 23.45 -12.04
C ALA A 148 7.53 24.48 -12.45
N ASN A 149 7.93 25.32 -11.50
CA ASN A 149 9.06 26.23 -11.69
C ASN A 149 9.90 26.36 -10.40
N PHE A 150 10.02 25.25 -9.67
CA PHE A 150 10.79 25.19 -8.43
C PHE A 150 12.29 25.26 -8.73
N LYS A 151 13.04 25.89 -7.82
CA LYS A 151 14.50 25.79 -7.83
C LYS A 151 14.89 24.39 -7.40
N ALA A 152 15.86 23.82 -8.10
CA ALA A 152 16.38 22.52 -7.72
C ALA A 152 17.89 22.45 -7.90
N THR A 153 18.52 21.66 -7.03
CA THR A 153 19.95 21.37 -7.07
C THR A 153 20.12 19.88 -7.26
N LEU A 154 20.94 19.51 -8.25
CA LEU A 154 21.19 18.14 -8.65
C LEU A 154 22.61 17.73 -8.23
N TYR A 155 22.75 16.62 -7.51
CA TYR A 155 24.03 16.01 -7.14
C TYR A 155 24.14 14.64 -7.78
N LEU A 156 25.13 14.41 -8.66
CA LEU A 156 25.33 13.14 -9.37
C LEU A 156 26.59 12.43 -8.89
N ASN A 157 26.52 11.11 -8.69
CA ASN A 157 27.67 10.23 -8.42
C ASN A 157 28.60 10.73 -7.29
N GLY A 158 28.03 11.34 -6.25
CA GLY A 158 28.79 11.89 -5.11
C GLY A 158 29.79 12.99 -5.46
N ARG A 159 29.77 13.52 -6.70
CA ARG A 159 30.60 14.65 -7.11
C ARG A 159 29.86 15.95 -6.76
N GLU A 160 30.60 16.91 -6.21
CA GLU A 160 30.14 18.30 -6.05
C GLU A 160 29.98 18.95 -7.44
N GLY A 161 28.85 18.67 -8.07
CA GLY A 161 28.43 19.31 -9.32
C GLY A 161 27.24 20.20 -9.02
N PHE A 162 27.50 21.48 -8.73
CA PHE A 162 26.50 22.50 -8.48
C PHE A 162 25.72 22.83 -9.77
N SER A 163 24.77 21.98 -10.16
CA SER A 163 23.83 22.33 -11.22
C SER A 163 22.55 22.83 -10.60
N CYS A 164 22.49 24.14 -10.37
CA CYS A 164 21.26 24.83 -10.05
C CYS A 164 20.41 24.90 -11.33
N GLY A 165 19.23 24.29 -11.29
CA GLY A 165 18.28 24.30 -12.37
C GLY A 165 16.88 24.64 -11.88
N ARG A 166 15.92 24.61 -12.81
CA ARG A 166 14.50 24.75 -12.49
C ARG A 166 13.76 23.50 -12.94
N ILE A 167 12.92 22.97 -12.07
CA ILE A 167 12.03 21.87 -12.42
C ILE A 167 11.04 22.40 -13.45
N LYS A 168 11.06 21.86 -14.67
CA LYS A 168 10.15 22.22 -15.76
C LYS A 168 8.83 21.46 -15.65
N ASN A 169 8.91 20.19 -15.27
CA ASN A 169 7.74 19.41 -14.89
C ASN A 169 8.09 18.34 -13.85
N ILE A 170 7.08 17.94 -13.08
CA ILE A 170 7.21 16.93 -12.04
C ILE A 170 5.98 16.02 -12.03
N SER A 171 6.20 14.77 -11.64
CA SER A 171 5.18 13.74 -11.49
C SER A 171 5.43 12.94 -10.22
N SER A 172 4.56 11.99 -9.91
CA SER A 172 4.75 11.10 -8.77
C SER A 172 5.94 10.14 -8.91
N GLY A 173 6.50 9.98 -10.11
CA GLY A 173 7.58 9.02 -10.38
C GLY A 173 8.89 9.64 -10.83
N GLY A 174 8.94 10.94 -11.05
CA GLY A 174 10.14 11.60 -11.58
C GLY A 174 9.91 13.05 -11.96
N ALA A 175 10.99 13.70 -12.39
CA ALA A 175 11.01 15.12 -12.74
C ALA A 175 11.83 15.37 -14.02
N LEU A 176 11.55 16.51 -14.65
CA LEU A 176 12.37 17.07 -15.72
C LEU A 176 12.94 18.40 -15.23
N ILE A 177 14.26 18.50 -15.14
CA ILE A 177 14.95 19.73 -14.79
C ILE A 177 15.53 20.40 -16.04
N ASN A 178 15.46 21.72 -16.08
CA ASN A 178 16.21 22.54 -17.03
C ASN A 178 17.41 23.16 -16.31
N ILE A 179 18.62 22.87 -16.79
CA ILE A 179 19.87 23.33 -16.21
C ILE A 179 20.47 24.37 -17.15
N THR A 180 20.71 25.56 -16.62
CA THR A 180 21.25 26.69 -17.39
C THR A 180 22.77 26.79 -17.31
N ASP A 181 23.42 26.07 -16.38
CA ASP A 181 24.86 26.19 -16.14
C ASP A 181 25.65 25.04 -16.80
N ILE A 182 26.63 25.40 -17.64
CA ILE A 182 27.25 24.57 -18.71
C ILE A 182 28.37 23.64 -18.17
N LYS A 183 28.34 23.29 -16.88
CA LYS A 183 29.35 22.37 -16.29
C LYS A 183 28.71 21.08 -15.83
N ILE A 184 28.00 20.40 -16.74
CA ILE A 184 27.60 19.01 -16.52
C ILE A 184 28.67 18.12 -17.15
N PRO A 185 29.60 17.53 -16.37
CA PRO A 185 30.44 16.47 -16.89
C PRO A 185 29.54 15.28 -17.25
N MET A 186 29.27 15.10 -18.56
CA MET A 186 28.65 13.93 -19.20
C MET A 186 27.77 13.07 -18.28
N ALA A 187 26.64 13.62 -17.83
CA ALA A 187 25.60 12.84 -17.15
C ALA A 187 25.10 11.73 -18.09
N LYS A 188 25.35 10.48 -17.74
CA LYS A 188 24.95 9.31 -18.52
C LYS A 188 23.61 8.78 -18.02
N PRO A 189 22.79 8.17 -18.90
CA PRO A 189 21.66 7.38 -18.44
C PRO A 189 22.12 6.34 -17.42
N LYS A 190 21.32 6.13 -16.37
CA LYS A 190 21.59 5.28 -15.21
C LYS A 190 22.57 5.81 -14.17
N ASP A 191 23.07 7.04 -14.33
CA ASP A 191 23.77 7.69 -13.24
C ASP A 191 22.79 7.94 -12.07
N GLU A 192 23.24 7.65 -10.85
CA GLU A 192 22.47 7.86 -9.63
C GLU A 192 22.84 9.18 -8.96
N GLY A 193 21.88 9.74 -8.23
CA GLY A 193 22.10 11.02 -7.58
C GLY A 193 21.04 11.41 -6.56
N ILE A 194 21.17 12.63 -6.06
CA ILE A 194 20.21 13.27 -5.16
C ILE A 194 19.71 14.55 -5.83
N LEU A 195 18.39 14.65 -5.98
CA LEU A 195 17.70 15.87 -6.35
C LEU A 195 17.17 16.57 -5.09
N ILE A 196 17.54 17.83 -4.90
CA ILE A 196 17.00 18.69 -3.86
C ILE A 196 16.06 19.69 -4.52
N ILE A 197 14.79 19.68 -4.15
CA ILE A 197 13.79 20.66 -4.61
C ILE A 197 13.53 21.65 -3.48
N GLU A 198 13.70 22.95 -3.75
CA GLU A 198 13.29 24.02 -2.86
C GLU A 198 11.85 24.42 -3.18
N THR A 199 10.97 24.22 -2.19
CA THR A 199 9.55 24.62 -2.27
C THR A 199 9.38 26.11 -2.00
N ASP A 200 8.20 26.67 -2.33
CA ASP A 200 7.91 28.09 -2.09
C ASP A 200 7.98 28.47 -0.60
N ASN A 201 7.77 27.50 0.30
CA ASN A 201 7.90 27.65 1.74
C ASN A 201 9.36 27.58 2.24
N LYS A 202 10.35 27.54 1.33
CA LYS A 202 11.78 27.31 1.61
C LYS A 202 12.08 25.97 2.28
N GLU A 203 11.16 25.00 2.22
CA GLU A 203 11.45 23.63 2.62
C GLU A 203 12.20 22.91 1.50
N HIS A 204 13.16 22.06 1.88
CA HIS A 204 13.93 21.25 0.96
C HIS A 204 13.42 19.80 0.96
N LEU A 205 13.05 19.32 -0.23
CA LEU A 205 12.70 17.93 -0.46
C LEU A 205 13.85 17.21 -1.15
N TYR A 206 14.24 16.07 -0.59
CA TYR A 206 15.36 15.26 -1.06
C TYR A 206 14.83 14.01 -1.73
N PHE A 207 15.25 13.75 -2.96
CA PHE A 207 14.87 12.59 -3.73
C PHE A 207 16.12 11.87 -4.20
N ASP A 208 16.22 10.58 -3.90
CA ASP A 208 17.15 9.71 -4.60
C ASP A 208 16.64 9.54 -6.03
N ILE A 209 17.54 9.65 -7.01
CA ILE A 209 17.17 9.65 -8.42
C ILE A 209 18.07 8.74 -9.25
N GLU A 210 17.52 8.29 -10.37
CA GLU A 210 18.25 7.69 -11.48
C GLU A 210 18.00 8.51 -12.74
N LEU A 211 19.07 8.82 -13.48
CA LEU A 211 18.97 9.57 -14.73
C LEU A 211 18.42 8.68 -15.85
N VAL A 212 17.37 9.16 -16.52
CA VAL A 212 16.73 8.43 -17.61
C VAL A 212 17.16 8.96 -18.97
N ASN A 213 17.23 10.28 -19.11
CA ASN A 213 17.56 10.93 -20.38
C ASN A 213 18.20 12.30 -20.17
N THR A 214 19.16 12.63 -21.03
CA THR A 214 19.82 13.93 -21.09
C THR A 214 19.68 14.46 -22.51
N THR A 215 19.02 15.61 -22.67
CA THR A 215 18.90 16.30 -23.96
C THR A 215 19.64 17.63 -23.88
N ILE A 216 20.70 17.75 -24.69
CA ILE A 216 21.49 18.98 -24.80
C ILE A 216 20.74 19.93 -25.74
N ALA A 217 20.41 21.14 -25.29
CA ALA A 217 19.72 22.12 -26.11
C ALA A 217 20.35 23.51 -25.99
N PRO A 218 20.20 24.37 -27.03
CA PRO A 218 20.83 25.70 -27.05
C PRO A 218 20.36 26.65 -25.93
N LYS A 219 19.23 26.34 -25.28
CA LYS A 219 18.59 27.15 -24.23
C LYS A 219 18.70 26.54 -22.82
N GLY A 220 19.59 25.56 -22.65
CA GLY A 220 19.79 24.82 -21.41
C GLY A 220 19.60 23.32 -21.60
N ASP A 221 20.29 22.53 -20.78
CA ASP A 221 20.24 21.08 -20.83
C ASP A 221 19.01 20.58 -20.09
N LEU A 222 18.25 19.69 -20.73
CA LEU A 222 17.08 19.04 -20.14
C LEU A 222 17.47 17.67 -19.62
N ILE A 223 17.29 17.45 -18.32
CA ILE A 223 17.59 16.18 -17.67
C ILE A 223 16.32 15.57 -17.12
N GLY A 224 15.95 14.42 -17.65
CA GLY A 224 14.86 13.58 -17.17
C GLY A 224 15.38 12.56 -16.16
N MET A 225 14.71 12.46 -15.02
CA MET A 225 15.09 11.57 -13.92
C MET A 225 13.87 10.86 -13.33
N GLU A 226 14.09 9.66 -12.82
CA GLU A 226 13.12 8.89 -12.05
C GLU A 226 13.48 8.88 -10.57
N PHE A 227 12.46 8.94 -9.72
CA PHE A 227 12.63 8.88 -8.28
C PHE A 227 12.79 7.44 -7.82
N VAL A 228 13.88 7.15 -7.11
CA VAL A 228 14.22 5.83 -6.57
C VAL A 228 14.05 5.86 -5.05
N ASN A 229 13.79 4.70 -4.44
CA ASN A 229 13.78 4.51 -2.98
C ASN A 229 12.91 5.51 -2.16
N MET A 230 11.83 6.03 -2.74
CA MET A 230 10.97 6.99 -2.03
C MET A 230 10.33 6.39 -0.78
N GLY A 231 10.72 6.91 0.38
CA GLY A 231 10.09 6.59 1.66
C GLY A 231 8.70 7.23 1.80
N PRO A 232 7.82 6.69 2.69
CA PRO A 232 6.44 7.15 2.82
C PRO A 232 6.28 8.65 3.11
N LYS A 233 7.21 9.25 3.87
CA LYS A 233 7.19 10.68 4.20
C LYS A 233 7.41 11.56 2.96
N ILE A 234 8.42 11.23 2.15
CA ILE A 234 8.75 11.97 0.93
C ILE A 234 7.65 11.79 -0.11
N SER A 235 7.12 10.57 -0.27
CA SER A 235 5.98 10.32 -1.16
C SER A 235 4.74 11.15 -0.78
N LEU A 236 4.48 11.33 0.51
CA LEU A 236 3.35 12.14 0.98
C LEU A 236 3.59 13.63 0.76
N ALA A 237 4.82 14.12 0.99
CA ALA A 237 5.19 15.50 0.69
C ALA A 237 5.08 15.81 -0.81
N LEU A 238 5.58 14.90 -1.66
CA LEU A 238 5.44 15.01 -3.11
C LEU A 238 3.97 15.00 -3.53
N LEU A 239 3.14 14.14 -2.93
CA LEU A 239 1.72 14.09 -3.24
C LEU A 239 1.02 15.42 -2.93
N ASN A 240 1.30 16.03 -1.77
CA ASN A 240 0.74 17.33 -1.41
C ASN A 240 1.18 18.41 -2.41
N MET A 241 2.46 18.46 -2.75
CA MET A 241 2.98 19.37 -3.78
C MET A 241 2.26 19.20 -5.13
N LEU A 242 2.03 17.97 -5.57
CA LEU A 242 1.34 17.70 -6.84
C LEU A 242 -0.15 18.11 -6.79
N ILE A 243 -0.79 17.99 -5.63
CA ILE A 243 -2.17 18.47 -5.42
C ILE A 243 -2.24 19.99 -5.56
N ASP A 244 -1.29 20.72 -4.95
CA ASP A 244 -1.24 22.19 -5.00
C ASP A 244 -0.97 22.69 -6.44
N LEU A 245 -0.07 22.03 -7.16
CA LEU A 245 0.18 22.31 -8.58
C LEU A 245 -1.07 22.08 -9.43
N ARG A 246 -1.77 20.96 -9.21
CA ARG A 246 -3.02 20.65 -9.93
C ARG A 246 -4.09 21.70 -9.70
N ALA A 247 -4.24 22.19 -8.46
CA ALA A 247 -5.19 23.25 -8.14
C ALA A 247 -4.83 24.55 -8.88
N SER A 248 -3.54 24.89 -8.92
CA SER A 248 -3.02 26.08 -9.60
C SER A 248 -3.22 26.03 -11.13
N ASP A 249 -2.99 24.88 -11.75
CA ASP A 249 -3.20 24.70 -13.19
C ASP A 249 -4.70 24.76 -13.56
N ALA A 250 -5.58 24.18 -12.74
CA ALA A 250 -7.03 24.26 -12.93
C ALA A 250 -7.57 25.70 -12.77
N GLU A 251 -6.98 26.51 -11.89
CA GLU A 251 -7.32 27.94 -11.80
C GLU A 251 -6.88 28.73 -13.03
N LYS A 252 -5.71 28.43 -13.60
CA LYS A 252 -5.25 29.06 -14.84
C LYS A 252 -6.19 28.72 -15.99
N GLU A 253 -6.54 27.45 -16.17
CA GLU A 253 -7.48 27.01 -17.23
C GLU A 253 -8.86 27.67 -17.11
N LYS A 254 -9.36 27.89 -15.88
CA LYS A 254 -10.63 28.61 -15.64
C LYS A 254 -10.57 30.11 -15.94
N ARG A 255 -9.38 30.73 -15.93
CA ARG A 255 -9.19 32.15 -16.26
C ARG A 255 -9.00 32.39 -17.76
N THR A 256 -8.70 31.34 -18.54
CA THR A 256 -8.47 31.45 -19.99
C THR A 256 -9.71 31.47 -20.91
N PRO A 257 -10.99 31.31 -20.49
CA PRO A 257 -12.12 31.40 -21.43
C PRO A 257 -12.77 32.79 -21.38
N SER A 258 -12.07 33.85 -21.84
CA SER A 258 -12.70 35.14 -22.23
C SER A 258 -11.79 36.21 -22.87
N GLU A 259 -10.57 35.92 -23.33
CA GLU A 259 -9.72 36.92 -24.04
C GLU A 259 -9.45 36.57 -25.50
N VAL A 260 -10.31 35.75 -26.11
CA VAL A 260 -10.33 35.57 -27.57
C VAL A 260 -11.78 35.62 -28.03
N LEU A 261 -12.33 36.83 -28.13
CA LEU A 261 -13.42 37.22 -29.02
C LEU A 261 -13.26 38.70 -29.36
#